data_AF-A0A4Q4ZVF0-F1
#
_entry.id   AF-A0A4Q4ZVF0-F1
#
_cell.length_a   1.000
_cell.length_b   1.000
_cell.length_c   1.000
_cell.angle_alpha   90.00
_cell.angle_beta   90.00
_cell.angle_gamma   90.00
#
_symmetry.space_group_name_H-M   'P 1'
#
loop_
_entity.id
_entity.type
_entity.pdbx_description
1 polymer ?
#
loop_
_entity_poly.entity_id
_entity_poly.type
_entity_poly.pdbx_seq_one_letter_code
_entity_poly.pdbx_strand_id
1 'polypeptide(L)'
;MSSSPTRNQGQSAQAPASEATSGAGAPAMTFGTAMTANAEPLTAQHPAIFADPEDQKRVEANNARILALRGYKTTATDALLWRLACRAEGGFVLDNSSPSPWGRSHDVGFDIEESNVDIVFEPFYFFFYGSLQDPGQIRRVCGLDASALPPGALQPATIRGWRVKMWGPYPALVPADADTEVRGVVWKCEIGAHVSRLCFYETDNYRLEFVDIKKDDGEVIKDGRTFVHAGDPADLEEGSFDLAQWRDGHALSFF
;
A
#
# COMPACT_ATOMS: atom_id res chain seq x y z
N MET A 1 -11.80 -4.73 -65.61
CA MET A 1 -11.18 -5.86 -66.32
C MET A 1 -9.96 -5.32 -67.07
N SER A 2 -8.77 -5.77 -66.66
CA SER A 2 -7.53 -5.92 -67.47
C SER A 2 -6.89 -4.65 -68.06
N SER A 3 -5.58 -4.37 -68.02
CA SER A 3 -4.38 -5.05 -67.50
C SER A 3 -3.20 -4.06 -67.59
N SER A 4 -2.32 -4.02 -66.58
CA SER A 4 -0.86 -3.74 -66.75
C SER A 4 -0.19 -5.03 -67.31
N PRO A 5 1.13 -5.18 -67.67
CA PRO A 5 2.32 -4.52 -67.08
C PRO A 5 3.61 -4.40 -67.96
N THR A 6 4.67 -3.73 -67.48
CA THR A 6 6.10 -4.03 -67.79
C THR A 6 6.97 -3.37 -66.70
N ARG A 7 7.54 -4.10 -65.72
CA ARG A 7 8.86 -4.79 -65.65
C ARG A 7 10.08 -3.87 -65.77
N ASN A 8 10.85 -3.72 -64.68
CA ASN A 8 12.31 -3.97 -64.74
C ASN A 8 12.90 -4.40 -63.38
N GLN A 9 13.88 -5.31 -63.46
CA GLN A 9 14.57 -6.04 -62.39
C GLN A 9 16.00 -5.51 -62.16
N GLY A 10 16.61 -5.91 -61.04
CA GLY A 10 18.06 -6.05 -60.85
C GLY A 10 18.52 -5.60 -59.45
N GLN A 11 18.59 -6.49 -58.45
CA GLN A 11 19.79 -7.27 -58.03
C GLN A 11 20.85 -6.41 -57.32
N SER A 12 21.57 -6.82 -56.27
CA SER A 12 21.68 -8.01 -55.41
C SER A 12 22.76 -7.65 -54.36
N ALA A 13 22.68 -8.11 -53.11
CA ALA A 13 23.86 -8.47 -52.29
C ALA A 13 23.44 -9.04 -50.93
N GLN A 14 24.13 -10.11 -50.56
CA GLN A 14 23.86 -11.04 -49.46
C GLN A 14 25.02 -10.98 -48.45
N ALA A 15 24.76 -11.48 -47.24
CA ALA A 15 25.50 -11.40 -45.95
C ALA A 15 27.03 -11.65 -45.94
N PRO A 16 27.66 -11.48 -44.75
CA PRO A 16 28.01 -12.68 -44.00
C PRO A 16 27.80 -12.61 -42.47
N ALA A 17 27.80 -13.79 -41.85
CA ALA A 17 27.75 -14.06 -40.41
C ALA A 17 29.17 -14.08 -39.78
N SER A 18 29.28 -13.85 -38.47
CA SER A 18 30.38 -14.32 -37.59
C SER A 18 29.95 -14.31 -36.12
N GLU A 19 30.35 -15.36 -35.39
CA GLU A 19 30.00 -15.76 -34.01
C GLU A 19 30.84 -15.11 -32.89
N ALA A 20 30.31 -15.22 -31.65
CA ALA A 20 30.96 -15.32 -30.32
C ALA A 20 31.84 -14.14 -29.82
N THR A 21 31.82 -13.70 -28.55
CA THR A 21 31.85 -14.45 -27.28
C THR A 21 31.62 -13.51 -26.07
N SER A 22 30.92 -14.00 -25.04
CA SER A 22 31.06 -13.84 -23.58
C SER A 22 31.66 -12.56 -22.94
N GLY A 23 30.96 -12.03 -21.91
CA GLY A 23 31.64 -11.63 -20.67
C GLY A 23 31.05 -10.45 -19.88
N ALA A 24 30.33 -10.78 -18.79
CA ALA A 24 30.16 -10.02 -17.54
C ALA A 24 29.55 -8.59 -17.62
N GLY A 25 28.58 -8.17 -16.82
CA GLY A 25 28.04 -8.69 -15.57
C GLY A 25 27.39 -7.48 -14.89
N ALA A 26 26.07 -7.43 -14.88
CA ALA A 26 25.31 -6.48 -14.08
C ALA A 26 24.22 -7.29 -13.38
N PRO A 27 24.13 -7.26 -12.04
CA PRO A 27 23.13 -8.04 -11.35
C PRO A 27 21.75 -7.45 -11.67
N ALA A 28 20.90 -8.27 -12.30
CA ALA A 28 19.48 -8.03 -12.35
C ALA A 28 18.97 -8.11 -10.90
N MET A 29 18.67 -6.95 -10.31
CA MET A 29 17.91 -6.88 -9.07
C MET A 29 16.48 -7.29 -9.41
N THR A 30 16.16 -8.54 -9.09
CA THR A 30 14.85 -9.14 -9.23
C THR A 30 13.86 -8.42 -8.30
N PHE A 31 13.19 -7.36 -8.78
CA PHE A 31 11.96 -6.89 -8.16
C PHE A 31 10.81 -7.76 -8.66
N GLY A 32 10.68 -8.93 -8.05
CA GLY A 32 9.53 -9.82 -8.19
C GLY A 32 8.62 -9.68 -6.98
N THR A 33 8.09 -8.48 -6.70
CA THR A 33 6.91 -8.38 -5.84
C THR A 33 5.73 -8.76 -6.71
N ALA A 34 5.37 -10.04 -6.71
CA ALA A 34 4.11 -10.47 -7.28
C ALA A 34 2.98 -9.68 -6.59
N MET A 35 2.15 -9.01 -7.38
CA MET A 35 0.92 -8.36 -6.91
C MET A 35 -0.02 -9.44 -6.36
N THR A 36 0.11 -9.79 -5.08
CA THR A 36 -0.80 -10.72 -4.41
C THR A 36 -1.94 -9.93 -3.78
N ALA A 37 -2.75 -9.28 -4.62
CA ALA A 37 -3.80 -8.37 -4.17
C ALA A 37 -5.13 -9.06 -3.79
N ASN A 38 -5.18 -10.40 -3.91
CA ASN A 38 -6.20 -11.27 -3.30
C ASN A 38 -5.66 -12.03 -2.07
N ALA A 39 -4.51 -11.61 -1.53
CA ALA A 39 -4.00 -12.21 -0.31
C ALA A 39 -4.94 -11.88 0.86
N GLU A 40 -5.16 -12.86 1.73
CA GLU A 40 -5.83 -12.62 3.01
C GLU A 40 -5.14 -11.45 3.75
N PRO A 41 -5.90 -10.69 4.57
CA PRO A 41 -5.31 -9.68 5.43
C PRO A 41 -4.12 -10.23 6.20
N LEU A 42 -3.02 -9.48 6.24
CA LEU A 42 -1.84 -9.90 6.97
C LEU A 42 -2.17 -9.94 8.47
N THR A 43 -2.04 -11.11 9.08
CA THR A 43 -2.20 -11.30 10.53
C THR A 43 -0.86 -11.55 11.19
N ALA A 44 -0.64 -10.97 12.37
CA ALA A 44 0.59 -11.19 13.13
C ALA A 44 0.74 -12.67 13.53
N GLN A 45 1.90 -13.25 13.26
CA GLN A 45 2.16 -14.68 13.46
C GLN A 45 3.14 -14.88 14.60
N HIS A 46 2.74 -15.67 15.60
CA HIS A 46 3.61 -16.00 16.72
C HIS A 46 4.81 -16.81 16.21
N PRO A 47 6.05 -16.47 16.61
CA PRO A 47 7.20 -17.29 16.29
C PRO A 47 7.08 -18.61 17.08
N ALA A 48 6.63 -19.66 16.41
CA ALA A 48 6.73 -21.00 16.98
C ALA A 48 8.19 -21.45 16.95
N ILE A 49 8.53 -22.50 17.69
CA ILE A 49 9.79 -23.21 17.45
C ILE A 49 9.61 -23.96 16.13
N PHE A 50 9.97 -23.33 15.02
CA PHE A 50 9.95 -23.98 13.71
C PHE A 50 11.17 -24.89 13.58
N ALA A 51 10.95 -26.11 13.11
CA ALA A 51 12.04 -27.03 12.78
C ALA A 51 12.80 -26.57 11.53
N ASP A 52 12.13 -25.84 10.62
CA ASP A 52 12.71 -25.27 9.41
C ASP A 52 13.05 -23.77 9.63
N PRO A 53 14.32 -23.36 9.48
CA PRO A 53 14.72 -21.96 9.52
C PRO A 53 14.03 -21.08 8.47
N GLU A 54 13.58 -21.63 7.34
CA GLU A 54 12.87 -20.86 6.32
C GLU A 54 11.43 -20.54 6.73
N ASP A 55 10.78 -21.39 7.53
CA ASP A 55 9.48 -21.07 8.15
C ASP A 55 9.60 -19.91 9.14
N GLN A 56 10.64 -19.92 9.98
CA GLN A 56 10.92 -18.81 10.90
C GLN A 56 11.11 -17.49 10.14
N LYS A 57 11.91 -17.49 9.07
CA LYS A 57 12.11 -16.29 8.23
C LYS A 57 10.82 -15.80 7.59
N ARG A 58 9.94 -16.69 7.15
CA ARG A 58 8.63 -16.32 6.59
C ARG A 58 7.75 -15.60 7.63
N VAL A 59 7.71 -16.11 8.87
CA VAL A 59 6.95 -15.51 9.98
C VAL A 59 7.51 -14.13 10.35
N GLU A 60 8.83 -14.02 10.46
CA GLU A 60 9.48 -12.73 10.73
C GLU A 60 9.24 -11.72 9.62
N ALA A 61 9.37 -12.12 8.36
CA ALA A 61 9.09 -11.27 7.20
C ALA A 61 7.63 -10.80 7.18
N ASN A 62 6.68 -11.65 7.55
CA ASN A 62 5.27 -11.29 7.67
C ASN A 62 5.05 -10.23 8.76
N ASN A 63 5.58 -10.45 9.96
CA ASN A 63 5.46 -9.49 11.07
C ASN A 63 6.15 -8.15 10.74
N ALA A 64 7.33 -8.20 10.12
CA ALA A 64 8.03 -7.01 9.64
C ALA A 64 7.21 -6.26 8.56
N ARG A 65 6.53 -6.98 7.66
CA ARG A 65 5.64 -6.38 6.65
C ARG A 65 4.46 -5.65 7.28
N ILE A 66 3.85 -6.19 8.34
CA ILE A 66 2.75 -5.54 9.08
C ILE A 66 3.19 -4.20 9.65
N LEU A 67 4.38 -4.16 10.27
CA LEU A 67 4.99 -2.94 10.80
C LEU A 67 5.32 -1.95 9.67
N ALA A 68 5.96 -2.43 8.60
CA ALA A 68 6.35 -1.61 7.48
C ALA A 68 5.14 -0.96 6.80
N LEU A 69 4.04 -1.67 6.57
CA LEU A 69 2.81 -1.09 6.01
C LEU A 69 2.30 0.10 6.82
N ARG A 70 2.47 0.06 8.15
CA ARG A 70 2.07 1.13 9.08
C ARG A 70 3.14 2.18 9.33
N GLY A 71 4.28 2.10 8.64
CA GLY A 71 5.36 3.07 8.69
C GLY A 71 6.36 2.83 9.82
N TYR A 72 6.35 1.67 10.47
CA TYR A 72 7.28 1.36 11.56
C TYR A 72 8.49 0.58 11.07
N LYS A 73 9.68 1.02 11.48
CA LYS A 73 10.93 0.27 11.40
C LYS A 73 11.41 -0.09 12.79
N THR A 74 11.96 -1.28 12.92
CA THR A 74 12.49 -1.75 14.20
C THR A 74 13.67 -2.71 14.03
N THR A 75 14.51 -2.81 15.06
CA THR A 75 15.54 -3.83 15.20
C THR A 75 15.05 -5.08 15.94
N ALA A 76 13.79 -5.12 16.39
CA ALA A 76 13.21 -6.27 17.07
C ALA A 76 13.16 -7.51 16.18
N THR A 77 13.41 -8.68 16.79
CA THR A 77 13.26 -10.00 16.16
C THR A 77 12.31 -10.88 16.98
N ASP A 78 12.00 -12.06 16.48
CA ASP A 78 11.30 -13.13 17.22
C ASP A 78 10.01 -12.66 17.91
N ALA A 79 9.84 -13.01 19.18
CA ALA A 79 8.63 -12.75 19.96
C ALA A 79 8.37 -11.26 20.14
N LEU A 80 9.41 -10.44 20.12
CA LEU A 80 9.30 -9.00 20.26
C LEU A 80 8.78 -8.36 18.97
N LEU A 81 9.31 -8.78 17.82
CA LEU A 81 8.80 -8.38 16.51
C LEU A 81 7.32 -8.76 16.35
N TRP A 82 6.95 -9.97 16.78
CA TRP A 82 5.56 -10.42 16.78
C TRP A 82 4.65 -9.56 17.66
N ARG A 83 5.04 -9.25 18.90
CA ARG A 83 4.24 -8.40 19.80
C ARG A 83 4.04 -7.00 19.22
N LEU A 84 5.07 -6.41 18.62
CA LEU A 84 4.97 -5.12 17.94
C LEU A 84 4.00 -5.22 16.75
N ALA A 85 4.09 -6.28 15.95
CA ALA A 85 3.17 -6.52 14.86
C ALA A 85 1.71 -6.65 15.35
N CYS A 86 1.44 -7.39 16.43
CA CYS A 86 0.11 -7.48 17.04
C CYS A 86 -0.42 -6.10 17.48
N ARG A 87 0.41 -5.29 18.13
CA ARG A 87 0.03 -3.94 18.56
C ARG A 87 -0.27 -3.04 17.35
N ALA A 88 0.58 -3.07 16.33
CA ALA A 88 0.35 -2.30 15.11
C ALA A 88 -0.93 -2.75 14.38
N GLU A 89 -1.16 -4.07 14.27
CA GLU A 89 -2.36 -4.67 13.70
C GLU A 89 -3.62 -4.16 14.41
N GLY A 90 -3.62 -4.17 15.75
CA GLY A 90 -4.69 -3.63 16.60
C GLY A 90 -4.83 -2.11 16.59
N GLY A 91 -4.09 -1.40 15.72
CA GLY A 91 -4.19 0.05 15.56
C GLY A 91 -3.48 0.88 16.62
N PHE A 92 -2.66 0.26 17.49
CA PHE A 92 -1.91 0.99 18.50
C PHE A 92 -0.72 1.73 17.87
N VAL A 93 -0.53 2.98 18.29
CA VAL A 93 0.66 3.75 17.95
C VAL A 93 1.85 3.16 18.70
N LEU A 94 2.91 2.86 17.97
CA LEU A 94 4.17 2.39 18.54
C LEU A 94 5.10 3.59 18.70
N ASP A 95 5.41 3.94 19.94
CA ASP A 95 6.44 4.93 20.27
C ASP A 95 7.25 4.42 21.47
N ASN A 96 8.48 4.91 21.62
CA ASN A 96 9.39 4.51 22.70
C ASN A 96 8.94 5.00 24.10
N SER A 97 7.84 5.75 24.19
CA SER A 97 7.40 6.50 25.37
C SER A 97 6.02 6.10 25.89
N SER A 98 5.31 5.19 25.22
CA SER A 98 3.92 4.86 25.49
C SER A 98 3.85 3.67 26.44
N PRO A 99 3.61 3.87 27.76
CA PRO A 99 3.30 2.78 28.64
C PRO A 99 2.01 2.10 28.18
N SER A 100 2.02 0.77 28.15
CA SER A 100 0.84 -0.05 27.84
C SER A 100 -0.41 0.46 28.56
N PRO A 101 -1.53 0.76 27.85
CA PRO A 101 -2.79 1.23 28.46
C PRO A 101 -3.40 0.23 29.45
N TRP A 102 -2.96 -1.03 29.38
CA TRP A 102 -3.24 -2.06 30.35
C TRP A 102 -2.33 -1.89 31.56
N GLY A 103 -2.67 -0.91 32.41
CA GLY A 103 -2.09 -0.83 33.75
C GLY A 103 -2.40 -2.11 34.54
N ARG A 104 -1.34 -2.83 34.94
CA ARG A 104 -1.31 -3.87 35.98
C ARG A 104 -2.59 -4.69 36.13
N SER A 105 -3.00 -5.42 35.09
CA SER A 105 -3.76 -6.65 35.33
C SER A 105 -2.77 -7.79 35.48
N HIS A 106 -2.64 -8.25 36.73
CA HIS A 106 -1.83 -9.37 37.16
C HIS A 106 -2.44 -10.72 36.70
N ASP A 107 -2.88 -10.82 35.44
CA ASP A 107 -3.52 -12.04 34.92
C ASP A 107 -3.17 -12.32 33.46
N VAL A 108 -1.86 -12.31 33.17
CA VAL A 108 -1.10 -13.21 32.28
C VAL A 108 0.33 -12.70 32.35
N GLY A 109 1.26 -13.50 32.87
CA GLY A 109 2.62 -13.07 33.23
C GLY A 109 3.43 -12.53 32.04
N PHE A 110 3.34 -11.23 31.78
CA PHE A 110 3.92 -10.58 30.60
C PHE A 110 4.46 -9.18 30.93
N ASP A 111 5.27 -9.08 31.97
CA ASP A 111 6.15 -7.92 32.15
C ASP A 111 7.38 -8.14 31.27
N ILE A 112 7.41 -7.50 30.10
CA ILE A 112 8.68 -7.21 29.42
C ILE A 112 8.87 -5.71 29.48
N GLU A 113 9.98 -5.30 30.07
CA GLU A 113 10.51 -3.96 29.87
C GLU A 113 10.78 -3.78 28.38
N GLU A 114 9.89 -3.09 27.65
CA GLU A 114 10.07 -2.64 26.25
C GLU A 114 11.24 -1.64 26.10
N SER A 115 12.15 -1.56 27.09
CA SER A 115 13.11 -0.49 27.33
C SER A 115 14.33 -0.47 26.40
N ASN A 116 14.51 -1.47 25.51
CA ASN A 116 15.69 -1.60 24.64
C ASN A 116 15.38 -1.83 23.16
N VAL A 117 14.17 -1.51 22.68
CA VAL A 117 13.84 -1.67 21.26
C VAL A 117 13.82 -0.32 20.56
N ASP A 118 14.63 -0.19 19.52
CA ASP A 118 14.51 0.92 18.58
C ASP A 118 13.29 0.66 17.70
N ILE A 119 12.22 1.44 17.89
CA ILE A 119 11.13 1.55 16.95
C ILE A 119 10.94 2.99 16.51
N VAL A 120 10.93 3.20 15.20
CA VAL A 120 10.85 4.53 14.59
C VAL A 120 9.74 4.54 13.58
N PHE A 121 8.91 5.59 13.62
CA PHE A 121 7.97 5.89 12.57
C PHE A 121 8.67 6.65 11.45
N GLU A 122 8.58 6.14 10.23
CA GLU A 122 9.04 6.82 9.03
C GLU A 122 7.83 7.35 8.24
N PRO A 123 7.79 8.68 7.98
CA PRO A 123 6.79 9.27 7.12
C PRO A 123 6.72 8.61 5.75
N PHE A 124 5.52 8.43 5.23
CA PHE A 124 5.30 7.87 3.90
C PHE A 124 4.10 8.53 3.21
N TYR A 125 3.91 8.20 1.94
CA TYR A 125 2.84 8.75 1.12
C TYR A 125 1.68 7.76 1.00
N PHE A 126 0.47 8.27 1.24
CA PHE A 126 -0.77 7.59 0.89
C PHE A 126 -1.23 7.99 -0.50
N PHE A 127 -1.82 7.04 -1.22
CA PHE A 127 -2.68 7.28 -2.37
C PHE A 127 -4.14 7.07 -1.99
N PHE A 128 -4.97 8.08 -2.22
CA PHE A 128 -6.42 8.04 -1.98
C PHE A 128 -7.20 8.17 -3.29
N TYR A 129 -8.25 7.35 -3.43
CA TYR A 129 -9.11 7.25 -4.62
C TYR A 129 -10.61 7.33 -4.29
N GLY A 130 -10.94 7.56 -3.01
CA GLY A 130 -12.32 7.65 -2.50
C GLY A 130 -12.58 8.97 -1.76
N SER A 131 -13.33 8.92 -0.67
CA SER A 131 -13.70 10.09 0.15
C SER A 131 -12.49 10.82 0.74
N LEU A 132 -11.41 10.11 1.07
CA LEU A 132 -10.16 10.69 1.56
C LEU A 132 -9.40 11.54 0.53
N GLN A 133 -9.90 11.65 -0.70
CA GLN A 133 -9.45 12.69 -1.62
C GLN A 133 -9.89 14.09 -1.18
N ASP A 134 -10.92 14.19 -0.32
CA ASP A 134 -11.35 15.46 0.27
C ASP A 134 -10.47 15.83 1.48
N PRO A 135 -9.81 17.00 1.49
CA PRO A 135 -9.01 17.46 2.61
C PRO A 135 -9.81 17.58 3.92
N GLY A 136 -11.09 17.94 3.85
CA GLY A 136 -11.98 18.03 5.01
C GLY A 136 -12.23 16.67 5.64
N GLN A 137 -12.37 15.62 4.84
CA GLN A 137 -12.50 14.24 5.31
C GLN A 137 -11.21 13.75 6.00
N ILE A 138 -10.04 14.00 5.41
CA ILE A 138 -8.75 13.68 6.07
C ILE A 138 -8.66 14.42 7.41
N ARG A 139 -8.99 15.72 7.46
CA ARG A 139 -8.94 16.48 8.72
C ARG A 139 -9.87 15.90 9.78
N ARG A 140 -11.09 15.54 9.40
CA ARG A 140 -12.06 14.93 10.31
C ARG A 140 -11.55 13.60 10.87
N VAL A 141 -11.06 12.72 10.01
CA VAL A 141 -10.57 11.38 10.41
C VAL A 141 -9.31 11.49 11.26
N CYS A 142 -8.34 12.29 10.80
CA CYS A 142 -7.06 12.45 11.47
C CYS A 142 -7.10 13.46 12.63
N GLY A 143 -8.22 14.12 12.91
CA GLY A 143 -8.33 15.16 13.94
C GLY A 143 -7.37 16.33 13.73
N LEU A 144 -7.18 16.74 12.46
CA LEU A 144 -6.27 17.82 12.08
C LEU A 144 -7.00 19.17 12.07
N ASP A 145 -6.31 20.20 12.55
CA ASP A 145 -6.75 21.58 12.40
C ASP A 145 -6.70 22.05 10.95
N ALA A 146 -7.44 23.11 10.63
CA ALA A 146 -7.51 23.65 9.27
C ALA A 146 -6.14 24.08 8.71
N SER A 147 -5.21 24.50 9.57
CA SER A 147 -3.85 24.91 9.20
C SER A 147 -2.91 23.72 8.92
N ALA A 148 -3.21 22.53 9.44
CA ALA A 148 -2.35 21.35 9.34
C ALA A 148 -2.43 20.67 7.96
N LEU A 149 -3.44 21.01 7.14
CA LEU A 149 -3.60 20.50 5.79
C LEU A 149 -3.82 21.67 4.82
N PRO A 150 -2.76 22.42 4.46
CA PRO A 150 -2.86 23.61 3.62
C PRO A 150 -3.26 23.29 2.18
N PRO A 151 -3.71 24.30 1.40
CA PRO A 151 -3.93 24.14 -0.03
C PRO A 151 -2.67 23.60 -0.73
N GLY A 152 -2.83 22.53 -1.50
CA GLY A 152 -1.72 21.85 -2.19
C GLY A 152 -1.03 20.73 -1.40
N ALA A 153 -1.46 20.45 -0.16
CA ALA A 153 -0.99 19.28 0.59
C ALA A 153 -1.40 17.95 -0.05
N LEU A 154 -2.50 17.95 -0.81
CA LEU A 154 -2.94 16.84 -1.65
C LEU A 154 -2.58 17.18 -3.09
N GLN A 155 -1.83 16.29 -3.74
CA GLN A 155 -1.41 16.46 -5.13
C GLN A 155 -2.09 15.38 -5.99
N PRO A 156 -2.55 15.67 -7.21
CA PRO A 156 -3.06 14.63 -8.09
C PRO A 156 -1.98 13.58 -8.39
N ALA A 157 -2.40 12.33 -8.44
CA ALA A 157 -1.51 11.20 -8.67
C ALA A 157 -2.25 10.03 -9.34
N THR A 158 -1.47 9.04 -9.76
CA THR A 158 -1.94 7.79 -10.37
C THR A 158 -1.21 6.57 -9.81
N ILE A 159 -1.89 5.44 -9.77
CA ILE A 159 -1.31 4.12 -9.51
C ILE A 159 -1.67 3.16 -10.66
N ARG A 160 -0.92 2.07 -10.79
CA ARG A 160 -1.06 1.07 -11.88
C ARG A 160 -1.34 -0.34 -11.38
N GLY A 161 -2.00 -1.14 -12.20
CA GLY A 161 -2.33 -2.54 -11.92
C GLY A 161 -3.53 -2.73 -11.00
N TRP A 162 -4.35 -1.68 -10.89
CA TRP A 162 -5.56 -1.67 -10.06
C TRP A 162 -6.74 -1.15 -10.87
N ARG A 163 -7.94 -1.55 -10.47
CA ARG A 163 -9.19 -0.91 -10.91
C ARG A 163 -10.08 -0.63 -9.72
N VAL A 164 -10.94 0.37 -9.88
CA VAL A 164 -12.01 0.66 -8.91
C VAL A 164 -13.22 -0.20 -9.25
N LYS A 165 -13.80 -0.81 -8.21
CA LYS A 165 -15.16 -1.36 -8.17
C LYS A 165 -15.93 -0.67 -7.04
N MET A 166 -17.22 -0.99 -6.89
CA MET A 166 -18.08 -0.41 -5.86
C MET A 166 -18.56 -1.48 -4.88
N TRP A 167 -18.38 -1.21 -3.59
CA TRP A 167 -19.03 -1.92 -2.49
C TRP A 167 -20.16 -1.03 -1.97
N GLY A 168 -21.36 -1.20 -2.52
CA GLY A 168 -22.45 -0.23 -2.34
C GLY A 168 -22.01 1.18 -2.79
N PRO A 169 -22.04 2.21 -1.93
CA PRO A 169 -21.59 3.55 -2.28
C PRO A 169 -20.06 3.76 -2.17
N TYR A 170 -19.31 2.77 -1.70
CA TYR A 170 -17.90 2.91 -1.36
C TYR A 170 -16.99 2.37 -2.47
N PRO A 171 -16.00 3.14 -2.97
CA PRO A 171 -15.06 2.64 -3.96
C PRO A 171 -14.11 1.62 -3.33
N ALA A 172 -13.77 0.59 -4.08
CA ALA A 172 -12.90 -0.50 -3.65
C ALA A 172 -11.86 -0.81 -4.73
N LEU A 173 -10.57 -0.72 -4.38
CA LEU A 173 -9.51 -1.17 -5.28
C LEU A 173 -9.39 -2.69 -5.27
N VAL A 174 -9.34 -3.25 -6.47
CA VAL A 174 -9.05 -4.66 -6.74
C VAL A 174 -7.97 -4.78 -7.82
N PRO A 175 -7.20 -5.88 -7.85
CA PRO A 175 -6.19 -6.10 -8.88
C PRO A 175 -6.77 -6.04 -10.29
N ALA A 176 -5.96 -5.51 -11.22
CA ALA A 176 -6.27 -5.42 -12.64
C ALA A 176 -4.99 -5.61 -13.48
N ASP A 177 -5.12 -5.50 -14.81
CA ASP A 177 -3.98 -5.57 -15.72
C ASP A 177 -2.95 -4.48 -15.37
N ALA A 178 -1.66 -4.78 -15.55
CA ALA A 178 -0.54 -3.91 -15.12
C ALA A 178 -0.60 -2.48 -15.68
N ASP A 179 -1.21 -2.28 -16.85
CA ASP A 179 -1.37 -0.98 -17.49
C ASP A 179 -2.64 -0.23 -17.06
N THR A 180 -3.51 -0.87 -16.26
CA THR A 180 -4.73 -0.24 -15.74
C THR A 180 -4.36 0.81 -14.71
N GLU A 181 -4.76 2.06 -14.96
CA GLU A 181 -4.46 3.19 -14.09
C GLU A 181 -5.68 3.62 -13.28
N VAL A 182 -5.45 3.96 -12.02
CA VAL A 182 -6.43 4.64 -11.16
C VAL A 182 -5.90 6.03 -10.83
N ARG A 183 -6.77 7.04 -11.02
CA ARG A 183 -6.51 8.43 -10.65
C ARG A 183 -6.98 8.69 -9.23
N GLY A 184 -6.24 9.53 -8.53
CA GLY A 184 -6.55 9.93 -7.18
C GLY A 184 -5.66 11.09 -6.74
N VAL A 185 -5.39 11.15 -5.43
CA VAL A 185 -4.47 12.11 -4.85
C VAL A 185 -3.43 11.41 -3.99
N VAL A 186 -2.27 12.04 -3.85
CA VAL A 186 -1.22 11.64 -2.93
C VAL A 186 -1.16 12.61 -1.75
N TRP A 187 -0.95 12.05 -0.55
CA TRP A 187 -0.77 12.82 0.67
C TRP A 187 0.37 12.24 1.52
N LYS A 188 1.24 13.10 2.04
CA LYS A 188 2.33 12.68 2.94
C LYS A 188 1.81 12.60 4.38
N CYS A 189 1.85 11.42 4.96
CA CYS A 189 1.52 11.21 6.37
C CYS A 189 2.80 11.25 7.22
N GLU A 190 2.88 12.22 8.13
CA GLU A 190 4.08 12.44 8.94
C GLU A 190 4.03 11.81 10.33
N ILE A 191 2.88 11.28 10.77
CA ILE A 191 2.69 10.81 12.14
C ILE A 191 1.91 9.48 12.14
N GLY A 192 2.42 8.48 12.86
CA GLY A 192 1.81 7.16 12.98
C GLY A 192 0.38 7.17 13.55
N ALA A 193 0.05 8.10 14.45
CA ALA A 193 -1.30 8.26 14.97
C ALA A 193 -2.35 8.54 13.87
N HIS A 194 -1.98 9.23 12.79
CA HIS A 194 -2.88 9.42 11.65
C HIS A 194 -3.10 8.12 10.88
N VAL A 195 -2.06 7.29 10.74
CA VAL A 195 -2.18 5.96 10.11
C VAL A 195 -3.19 5.11 10.88
N SER A 196 -3.09 5.05 12.22
CA SER A 196 -4.06 4.33 13.06
C SER A 196 -5.48 4.83 12.88
N ARG A 197 -5.69 6.16 12.86
CA ARG A 197 -7.01 6.77 12.66
C ARG A 197 -7.59 6.47 11.28
N LEU A 198 -6.76 6.49 10.23
CA LEU A 198 -7.17 6.14 8.87
C LEU A 198 -7.55 4.66 8.78
N CYS A 199 -6.76 3.75 9.35
CA CYS A 199 -7.11 2.32 9.39
C CYS A 199 -8.43 2.08 10.13
N PHE A 200 -8.67 2.79 11.24
CA PHE A 200 -9.93 2.69 11.97
C PHE A 200 -11.13 3.22 11.15
N TYR A 201 -10.95 4.30 10.38
CA TYR A 201 -11.99 4.86 9.51
C TYR A 201 -12.38 3.90 8.37
N GLU A 202 -11.38 3.25 7.77
CA GLU A 202 -11.59 2.32 6.65
C GLU A 202 -12.18 0.98 7.11
N THR A 203 -12.04 0.63 8.40
CA THR A 203 -12.54 -0.62 9.02
C THR A 203 -11.88 -1.88 8.43
N ASP A 204 -12.34 -3.06 8.85
CA ASP A 204 -11.83 -4.34 8.35
C ASP A 204 -12.23 -4.65 6.90
N ASN A 205 -13.05 -3.78 6.28
CA ASN A 205 -13.44 -3.90 4.88
C ASN A 205 -12.29 -3.54 3.91
N TYR A 206 -11.27 -2.84 4.40
CA TYR A 206 -10.10 -2.47 3.63
C TYR A 206 -8.82 -2.77 4.38
N ARG A 207 -7.75 -3.10 3.65
CA ARG A 207 -6.41 -3.27 4.20
C ARG A 207 -5.41 -2.36 3.50
N LEU A 208 -4.30 -2.08 4.18
CA LEU A 208 -3.17 -1.38 3.57
C LEU A 208 -2.46 -2.30 2.59
N GLU A 209 -2.05 -1.73 1.45
CA GLU A 209 -1.17 -2.38 0.48
C GLU A 209 -0.12 -1.40 -0.04
N PHE A 210 1.06 -1.94 -0.38
CA PHE A 210 2.12 -1.17 -1.03
C PHE A 210 1.80 -0.91 -2.50
N VAL A 211 2.02 0.33 -2.93
CA VAL A 211 1.83 0.76 -4.31
C VAL A 211 2.91 1.76 -4.75
N ASP A 212 3.22 1.76 -6.03
CA ASP A 212 3.99 2.83 -6.65
C ASP A 212 3.05 3.97 -7.05
N ILE A 213 3.33 5.18 -6.56
CA ILE A 213 2.48 6.36 -6.77
C ILE A 213 3.19 7.30 -7.74
N LYS A 214 2.59 7.54 -8.90
CA LYS A 214 3.09 8.48 -9.89
C LYS A 214 2.36 9.82 -9.77
N LYS A 215 3.09 10.87 -9.44
CA LYS A 215 2.60 12.26 -9.45
C LYS A 215 2.46 12.81 -10.88
N ASP A 216 1.71 13.89 -11.03
CA ASP A 216 1.51 14.56 -12.32
C ASP A 216 2.81 15.15 -12.91
N ASP A 217 3.79 15.51 -12.09
CA ASP A 217 5.11 15.98 -12.53
C ASP A 217 6.02 14.83 -13.05
N GLY A 218 5.55 13.59 -12.97
CA GLY A 218 6.27 12.39 -13.39
C GLY A 218 7.12 11.73 -12.30
N GLU A 219 7.21 12.31 -11.10
CA GLU A 219 7.86 11.68 -9.95
C GLU A 219 7.13 10.39 -9.57
N VAL A 220 7.89 9.31 -9.36
CA VAL A 220 7.36 8.03 -8.89
C VAL A 220 7.84 7.80 -7.46
N ILE A 221 6.90 7.86 -6.52
CA ILE A 221 7.13 7.47 -5.13
C ILE A 221 7.00 5.95 -5.01
N LYS A 222 8.08 5.31 -4.58
CA LYS A 222 8.11 3.88 -4.26
C LYS A 222 7.55 3.62 -2.87
N ASP A 223 7.02 2.41 -2.68
CA ASP A 223 6.49 1.93 -1.40
C ASP A 223 5.44 2.89 -0.80
N GLY A 224 4.64 3.55 -1.63
CA GLY A 224 3.45 4.26 -1.17
C GLY A 224 2.44 3.28 -0.58
N ARG A 225 1.45 3.79 0.15
CA ARG A 225 0.38 2.97 0.74
C ARG A 225 -0.96 3.36 0.14
N THR A 226 -1.83 2.39 -0.06
CA THR A 226 -3.25 2.64 -0.36
C THR A 226 -4.12 1.65 0.39
N PHE A 227 -5.43 1.89 0.41
CA PHE A 227 -6.41 0.97 0.95
C PHE A 227 -7.00 0.12 -0.17
N VAL A 228 -7.07 -1.19 0.00
CA VAL A 228 -7.59 -2.12 -1.01
C VAL A 228 -8.66 -3.01 -0.36
N HIS A 229 -9.61 -3.50 -1.16
CA HIS A 229 -10.71 -4.32 -0.65
C HIS A 229 -10.19 -5.55 0.08
N ALA A 230 -10.65 -5.77 1.32
CA ALA A 230 -10.26 -6.91 2.14
C ALA A 230 -11.34 -8.01 2.22
N GLY A 231 -12.54 -7.75 1.68
CA GLY A 231 -13.66 -8.70 1.67
C GLY A 231 -13.73 -9.58 0.43
N ASP A 232 -14.88 -10.25 0.25
CA ASP A 232 -15.14 -11.09 -0.92
C ASP A 232 -15.30 -10.21 -2.18
N PRO A 233 -14.56 -10.47 -3.27
CA PRO A 233 -14.77 -9.79 -4.54
C PRO A 233 -16.17 -9.97 -5.15
N ALA A 234 -16.93 -10.98 -4.72
CA ALA A 234 -18.33 -11.20 -5.16
C ALA A 234 -19.29 -10.13 -4.63
N ASP A 235 -18.94 -9.43 -3.55
CA ASP A 235 -19.73 -8.33 -2.98
C ASP A 235 -19.53 -7.00 -3.75
N LEU A 236 -18.71 -7.02 -4.80
CA LEU A 236 -18.33 -5.84 -5.56
C LEU A 236 -19.04 -5.77 -6.92
N GLU A 237 -19.57 -4.59 -7.22
CA GLU A 237 -20.21 -4.27 -8.48
C GLU A 237 -19.33 -3.38 -9.37
N GLU A 238 -19.57 -3.43 -10.68
CA GLU A 238 -18.95 -2.49 -11.61
C GLU A 238 -19.52 -1.09 -11.39
N GLY A 239 -18.65 -0.08 -11.37
CA GLY A 239 -19.06 1.30 -11.15
C GLY A 239 -17.86 2.24 -11.00
N SER A 240 -18.15 3.48 -10.65
CA SER A 240 -17.14 4.53 -10.46
C SER A 240 -17.52 5.43 -9.31
N PHE A 241 -16.52 5.96 -8.63
CA PHE A 241 -16.70 6.96 -7.58
C PHE A 241 -16.50 8.37 -8.11
N ASP A 242 -17.42 9.27 -7.79
CA ASP A 242 -17.36 10.69 -8.09
C ASP A 242 -17.30 11.50 -6.80
N LEU A 243 -16.16 12.17 -6.59
CA LEU A 243 -15.90 12.95 -5.38
C LEU A 243 -16.86 14.15 -5.25
N ALA A 244 -17.26 14.78 -6.35
CA ALA A 244 -18.16 15.93 -6.31
C ALA A 244 -19.56 15.49 -5.88
N GLN A 245 -20.07 14.41 -6.46
CA GLN A 245 -21.37 13.84 -6.06
C GLN A 245 -21.36 13.39 -4.59
N TRP A 246 -20.26 12.78 -4.13
CA TRP A 246 -20.11 12.38 -2.73
C TRP A 246 -20.15 13.59 -1.77
N ARG A 247 -19.48 14.70 -2.13
CA ARG A 247 -19.48 15.95 -1.36
C ARG A 247 -20.87 16.56 -1.29
N ASP A 248 -21.60 16.60 -2.40
CA ASP A 248 -22.95 17.16 -2.47
C ASP A 248 -23.95 16.31 -1.65
N GLY A 249 -23.87 14.99 -1.76
CA GLY A 249 -24.68 14.06 -0.95
C GLY A 249 -24.40 14.17 0.55
N HIS A 250 -23.14 14.41 0.94
CA HIS A 250 -22.77 14.68 2.33
C HIS A 250 -23.25 16.05 2.81
N ALA A 251 -23.19 17.09 1.97
CA ALA A 251 -23.70 18.42 2.32
C ALA A 251 -25.21 18.40 2.62
N LEU A 252 -25.99 17.56 1.92
CA LEU A 252 -27.43 17.40 2.14
C LEU A 252 -27.79 16.60 3.40
N SER A 253 -26.83 15.94 4.06
CA SER A 253 -27.03 15.25 5.34
C SER A 253 -26.83 16.14 6.57
N PHE A 254 -26.49 17.41 6.36
CA PHE A 254 -26.25 18.42 7.41
C PHE A 254 -27.28 19.57 7.41
N PHE A 255 -28.46 19.37 6.80
CA PHE A 255 -29.61 20.29 6.90
C PHE A 255 -30.85 19.59 7.46
#